data_AF-A0A2V5Q4L7-F1
#
_entry.id   AF-A0A2V5Q4L7-F1
#
_cell.length_a   1.000
_cell.length_b   1.000
_cell.length_c   1.000
_cell.angle_alpha   90.00
_cell.angle_beta   90.00
_cell.angle_gamma   90.00
#
_symmetry.space_group_name_H-M   'P 1'
#
loop_
_entity.id
_entity.type
_entity.pdbx_description
1 polymer ?
#
loop_
_entity_poly.entity_id
_entity_poly.type
_entity_poly.pdbx_seq_one_letter_code
_entity_poly.pdbx_strand_id
1 'polypeptide(L)' 'FDVPVIGAATMEVAAGARLRVIAVEAGRTLLLEKEALVDLAASSNISIVAR' A
#
# COMPACT_ATOMS: atom_id res chain seq x y z
N PHE A 1 10.29 -13.29 -4.82
CA PHE A 1 9.03 -13.18 -5.58
C PHE A 1 9.25 -12.17 -6.68
N ASP A 2 8.88 -12.49 -7.92
CA ASP A 2 9.03 -11.60 -9.08
C ASP A 2 7.79 -10.70 -9.30
N VAL A 3 6.90 -10.65 -8.30
CA VAL A 3 5.73 -9.78 -8.28
C VAL A 3 5.98 -8.61 -7.32
N PRO A 4 5.55 -7.38 -7.65
CA PRO A 4 5.55 -6.26 -6.72
C PRO A 4 4.87 -6.60 -5.40
N VAL A 5 5.43 -6.09 -4.29
CA VAL A 5 4.92 -6.33 -2.94
C VAL A 5 4.76 -5.00 -2.21
N ILE A 6 3.61 -4.82 -1.54
CA ILE A 6 3.36 -3.69 -0.63
C ILE A 6 3.13 -4.24 0.77
N GLY A 7 3.85 -3.67 1.74
CA GLY A 7 3.73 -3.99 3.16
C GLY A 7 3.79 -2.73 4.03
N ALA A 8 3.83 -2.92 5.34
CA ALA A 8 3.89 -1.82 6.31
C ALA A 8 5.07 -0.86 6.05
N ALA A 9 6.26 -1.38 5.73
CA ALA A 9 7.42 -0.55 5.42
C ALA A 9 7.20 0.39 4.22
N THR A 10 6.50 -0.07 3.18
CA THR A 10 6.13 0.78 2.03
C THR A 10 5.18 1.89 2.45
N MET A 11 4.23 1.58 3.34
CA MET A 11 3.27 2.55 3.86
C MET A 11 3.92 3.61 4.76
N GLU A 12 4.87 3.22 5.62
CA GLU A 12 5.65 4.16 6.44
C GLU A 12 6.43 5.15 5.58
N VAL A 13 7.09 4.66 4.54
CA VAL A 13 7.80 5.51 3.57
C VAL A 13 6.82 6.42 2.83
N ALA A 14 5.68 5.89 2.38
CA ALA A 14 4.66 6.67 1.69
C ALA A 14 4.07 7.77 2.57
N ALA A 15 3.83 7.49 3.85
CA ALA A 15 3.34 8.44 4.84
C ALA A 15 4.39 9.53 5.13
N GLY A 16 5.65 9.14 5.32
CA GLY A 16 6.76 10.08 5.50
C GLY A 16 6.97 11.01 4.30
N ALA A 17 6.77 10.49 3.09
CA ALA A 17 6.79 11.24 1.84
C ALA A 17 5.50 12.03 1.56
N ARG A 18 4.48 11.94 2.43
CA ARG A 18 3.17 12.60 2.30
C ARG A 18 2.44 12.24 1.00
N LEU A 19 2.60 11.00 0.53
CA LEU A 19 1.82 10.47 -0.58
C LEU A 19 0.33 10.42 -0.22
N ARG A 20 -0.52 10.48 -1.24
CA ARG A 20 -1.98 10.40 -1.09
C ARG A 20 -2.57 9.15 -1.70
N VAL A 21 -1.91 8.60 -2.73
CA VAL A 21 -2.41 7.47 -3.50
C VAL A 21 -1.25 6.58 -3.89
N ILE A 22 -1.45 5.26 -3.78
CA ILE A 22 -0.61 4.23 -4.37
C ILE A 22 -1.47 3.47 -5.37
N ALA A 23 -1.15 3.58 -6.67
CA ALA A 23 -1.85 2.88 -7.73
C ALA A 23 -1.08 1.61 -8.11
N VAL A 24 -1.79 0.49 -8.24
CA VAL A 24 -1.22 -0.82 -8.55
C VAL A 24 -2.02 -1.53 -9.63
N GLU A 25 -1.39 -2.47 -10.33
CA GLU A 25 -2.10 -3.36 -11.26
C GLU A 25 -2.82 -4.47 -10.47
N ALA A 26 -4.13 -4.62 -10.74
CA ALA A 26 -4.97 -5.60 -10.09
C ALA A 26 -4.47 -7.03 -10.37
N GLY A 27 -4.37 -7.84 -9.32
CA GLY A 27 -3.91 -9.22 -9.42
C GLY A 27 -2.41 -9.40 -9.68
N ARG A 28 -1.63 -8.32 -9.84
CA ARG A 28 -0.16 -8.39 -10.04
C ARG A 28 0.65 -7.86 -8.87
N THR A 29 0.01 -7.32 -7.84
CA THR A 29 0.68 -6.84 -6.63
C THR A 29 0.23 -7.63 -5.41
N LEU A 30 1.20 -8.13 -4.65
CA LEU A 30 0.94 -8.80 -3.37
C LEU A 30 0.84 -7.76 -2.26
N LEU A 31 -0.29 -7.75 -1.54
CA LEU A 31 -0.45 -6.96 -0.32
C LEU A 31 -0.18 -7.87 0.89
N LEU A 32 0.85 -7.55 1.67
CA LEU A 32 1.16 -8.27 2.90
C LEU A 32 0.19 -7.85 4.00
N GLU A 33 -0.34 -8.81 4.77
CA GLU A 33 -1.20 -8.53 5.93
C GLU A 33 -2.29 -7.48 5.62
N LYS A 34 -3.11 -7.79 4.62
CA LYS A 34 -4.05 -6.86 3.98
C LYS A 34 -4.85 -6.02 4.99
N GLU A 35 -5.34 -6.63 6.05
CA GLU A 35 -6.15 -5.97 7.09
C GLU A 35 -5.34 -4.88 7.81
N ALA A 36 -4.13 -5.20 8.27
CA ALA A 36 -3.23 -4.22 8.91
C ALA A 36 -2.83 -3.10 7.93
N LEU A 37 -2.68 -3.44 6.65
CA LEU A 37 -2.34 -2.47 5.60
C LEU A 37 -3.50 -1.50 5.33
N VAL A 38 -4.75 -1.97 5.41
CA VAL A 38 -5.95 -1.12 5.33
C VAL A 38 -6.03 -0.16 6.51
N ASP A 39 -5.76 -0.63 7.73
CA ASP A 39 -5.76 0.22 8.93
C ASP A 39 -4.65 1.28 8.87
N LEU A 40 -3.47 0.89 8.39
CA LEU A 40 -2.34 1.81 8.22
C LEU A 40 -2.61 2.84 7.11
N ALA A 41 -3.25 2.43 6.02
CA ALA A 41 -3.66 3.33 4.95
C ALA A 41 -4.71 4.35 5.44
N ALA A 42 -5.69 3.89 6.23
CA ALA A 42 -6.71 4.76 6.82
C ALA A 42 -6.10 5.79 7.78
N SER A 43 -5.25 5.34 8.71
CA SER A 43 -4.60 6.24 9.69
C SER A 43 -3.61 7.22 9.05
N SER A 44 -2.96 6.82 7.94
CA SER A 44 -2.03 7.66 7.20
C SER A 44 -2.70 8.52 6.12
N ASN A 45 -4.02 8.40 5.93
CA ASN A 45 -4.79 9.11 4.91
C ASN A 45 -4.25 8.88 3.47
N ILE A 46 -3.89 7.63 3.18
CA ILE A 46 -3.38 7.13 1.90
C ILE A 46 -4.42 6.17 1.29
N SER A 47 -4.70 6.30 -0.01
CA SER A 47 -5.55 5.36 -0.74
C SER A 47 -4.72 4.39 -1.57
N ILE A 48 -5.07 3.10 -1.54
CA ILE A 48 -4.50 2.10 -2.46
C ILE A 48 -5.56 1.77 -3.51
N VAL A 49 -5.23 1.96 -4.78
CA VAL A 49 -6.16 1.78 -5.90
C VAL A 49 -5.60 0.72 -6.84
N ALA A 50 -6.39 -0.30 -7.13
CA ALA A 50 -6.06 -1.32 -8.11
C ALA A 50 -6.84 -1.07 -9.42
N ARG A 51 -6.16 -1.14 -10.56
CA ARG A 51 -6.72 -1.03 -11.91
C ARG A 51 -6.34 -2.24 -12.76
#